data_AF-A0A315SBD4-F1
#
_entry.id   AF-A0A315SBD4-F1
#
_cell.length_a   1.000
_cell.length_b   1.000
_cell.length_c   1.000
_cell.angle_alpha   90.00
_cell.angle_beta   90.00
_cell.angle_gamma   90.00
#
_symmetry.space_group_name_H-M   'P 1'
#
loop_
_entity.id
_entity.type
_entity.pdbx_description
1 polymer ?
#
loop_
_entity_poly.entity_id
_entity_poly.type
_entity_poly.pdbx_seq_one_letter_code
_entity_poly.pdbx_strand_id
1 'polypeptide(L)'
;MTDLTDRTDLPRTDLPGRDEPGHANTPLVRWLTAEGVERDLAPADLIEIGHGLRKFMLPFQFAINEIVTKIEILRDEFAYLNDYNPIEHISSRVKTPESLLAKARRRDIPVDPESLANRLDDIAGVRVTCSFISDAYRLTELLCAQPDVRTLQTKDYIAEPKPNGYRGLHTIVETPVNLSTGQLPVKVELQVRTIAMDFWASLEHKIYYKYDRTVPAHLLDELTVAAGTANVLDQRMQAIRNEIHGVTGER
;
A
#
# COMPACT_ATOMS: atom_id res chain seq x y z
N MET A 1 81.63 5.68 36.34
CA MET A 1 81.56 4.21 36.19
C MET A 1 80.25 3.91 35.49
N THR A 2 80.15 3.42 34.26
CA THR A 2 81.07 3.06 33.14
C THR A 2 80.07 2.82 31.98
N ASP A 3 80.14 3.58 30.88
CA ASP A 3 80.68 3.16 29.56
C ASP A 3 79.82 2.09 28.85
N LEU A 4 79.12 2.41 27.74
CA LEU A 4 79.53 2.34 26.31
C LEU A 4 79.56 0.93 25.72
N THR A 5 79.16 0.83 24.43
CA THR A 5 79.26 -0.30 23.48
C THR A 5 78.34 -1.49 23.77
N ASP A 6 77.55 -2.00 22.82
CA ASP A 6 78.06 -2.63 21.61
C ASP A 6 77.04 -2.63 20.45
N ARG A 7 77.56 -2.45 19.23
CA ARG A 7 76.88 -2.63 17.96
C ARG A 7 77.03 -4.10 17.57
N THR A 8 75.95 -4.76 17.16
CA THR A 8 76.07 -5.91 16.26
C THR A 8 74.98 -5.86 15.21
N ASP A 9 75.44 -5.83 13.97
CA ASP A 9 74.67 -5.83 12.73
C ASP A 9 73.79 -7.08 12.59
N LEU A 10 72.54 -6.88 12.15
CA LEU A 10 71.69 -7.93 11.58
C LEU A 10 71.32 -7.53 10.14
N PRO A 11 71.23 -8.51 9.21
CA PRO A 11 71.30 -8.26 7.78
C PRO A 11 70.01 -7.61 7.26
N ARG A 12 70.18 -6.66 6.34
CA ARG A 12 69.11 -6.16 5.46
C ARG A 12 68.59 -7.34 4.65
N THR A 13 67.39 -7.80 4.99
CA THR A 13 66.58 -8.65 4.13
C THR A 13 65.66 -7.73 3.35
N ASP A 14 65.88 -7.69 2.03
CA ASP A 14 64.99 -7.01 1.10
C ASP A 14 63.60 -7.65 1.20
N LEU A 15 62.65 -6.91 1.78
CA LEU A 15 61.24 -7.26 1.75
C LEU A 15 60.76 -7.07 0.30
N PRO A 16 60.12 -8.08 -0.32
CA PRO A 16 59.49 -7.90 -1.61
C PRO A 16 58.40 -6.83 -1.47
N GLY A 17 58.32 -5.95 -2.47
CA GLY A 17 57.37 -4.86 -2.52
C GLY A 17 55.97 -5.33 -2.11
N ARG A 18 55.38 -4.61 -1.15
CA ARG A 18 53.94 -4.69 -0.94
C ARG A 18 53.31 -4.13 -2.20
N ASP A 19 52.88 -5.02 -3.09
CA ASP A 19 51.86 -4.70 -4.08
C ASP A 19 50.67 -4.14 -3.30
N GLU A 20 50.41 -2.84 -3.46
CA GLU A 20 49.12 -2.28 -3.11
C GLU A 20 48.05 -3.10 -3.85
N PRO A 21 46.99 -3.58 -3.19
CA PRO A 21 45.91 -4.21 -3.91
C PRO A 21 45.30 -3.14 -4.80
N GLY A 22 45.60 -3.23 -6.09
CA GLY A 22 45.01 -2.41 -7.12
C GLY A 22 43.50 -2.35 -6.91
N HIS A 23 42.96 -1.14 -7.00
CA HIS A 23 41.52 -0.92 -7.01
C HIS A 23 40.91 -1.88 -8.02
N ALA A 24 40.30 -2.96 -7.51
CA ALA A 24 39.61 -3.93 -8.33
C ALA A 24 38.58 -3.13 -9.13
N ASN A 25 38.73 -3.18 -10.46
CA ASN A 25 37.83 -2.55 -11.42
C ASN A 25 36.46 -3.22 -11.27
N THR A 26 35.71 -2.78 -10.26
CA THR A 26 34.40 -3.34 -9.94
C THR A 26 33.50 -2.94 -11.09
N PRO A 27 32.93 -3.89 -11.84
CA PRO A 27 32.15 -3.56 -13.02
C PRO A 27 30.97 -2.70 -12.59
N LEU A 28 30.92 -1.49 -13.13
CA LEU A 28 29.80 -0.58 -12.92
C LEU A 28 28.57 -1.16 -13.62
N VAL A 29 27.44 -1.02 -12.96
CA VAL A 29 26.15 -1.43 -13.51
C VAL A 29 25.54 -0.21 -14.16
N ARG A 30 25.25 -0.31 -15.46
CA ARG A 30 24.54 0.74 -16.19
C ARG A 30 23.10 0.78 -15.71
N TRP A 31 22.72 1.89 -15.09
CA TRP A 31 21.41 2.08 -14.48
C TRP A 31 20.71 3.30 -15.08
N LEU A 32 19.39 3.18 -15.32
CA LEU A 32 18.56 4.29 -15.78
C LEU A 32 17.94 5.00 -14.58
N THR A 33 18.26 6.29 -14.39
CA THR A 33 17.63 7.06 -13.30
C THR A 33 16.15 7.34 -13.59
N ALA A 34 15.46 7.83 -12.56
CA ALA A 34 14.09 8.31 -12.67
C ALA A 34 13.88 9.39 -13.75
N GLU A 35 14.94 10.08 -14.15
CA GLU A 35 14.94 11.16 -15.14
C GLU A 35 15.35 10.66 -16.54
N GLY A 36 15.56 9.35 -16.72
CA GLY A 36 16.00 8.77 -17.98
C GLY A 36 17.49 8.98 -18.29
N VAL A 37 18.27 9.39 -17.30
CA VAL A 37 19.72 9.57 -17.44
C VAL A 37 20.40 8.24 -17.14
N GLU A 38 21.24 7.77 -18.05
CA GLU A 38 22.11 6.63 -17.78
C GLU A 38 23.24 7.03 -16.85
N ARG A 39 23.38 6.29 -15.76
CA ARG A 39 24.50 6.41 -14.83
C ARG A 39 25.12 5.05 -14.59
N ASP A 40 26.44 5.04 -14.60
CA ASP A 40 27.22 3.91 -14.13
C ASP A 40 27.27 3.97 -12.61
N LEU A 41 26.63 3.00 -11.95
CA LEU A 41 26.59 2.90 -10.49
C LEU A 41 27.44 1.73 -10.03
N ALA A 42 28.15 1.89 -8.91
CA ALA A 42 28.81 0.76 -8.30
C ALA A 42 27.74 -0.20 -7.74
N PRO A 43 28.00 -1.53 -7.74
CA PRO A 43 27.09 -2.49 -7.14
C PRO A 43 26.72 -2.18 -5.68
N ALA A 44 27.64 -1.56 -4.92
CA ALA A 44 27.40 -1.13 -3.55
C ALA A 44 26.32 -0.04 -3.45
N ASP A 45 26.33 0.93 -4.36
CA ASP A 45 25.34 2.03 -4.39
C ASP A 45 23.95 1.48 -4.69
N LEU A 46 23.84 0.50 -5.60
CA LEU A 46 22.57 -0.16 -5.92
C LEU A 46 22.00 -0.93 -4.71
N ILE A 47 22.86 -1.59 -3.94
CA ILE A 47 22.46 -2.29 -2.72
C ILE A 47 21.97 -1.27 -1.67
N GLU A 48 22.68 -0.16 -1.51
CA GLU A 48 22.31 0.91 -0.57
C GLU A 48 20.96 1.55 -0.93
N ILE A 49 20.75 1.87 -2.22
CA ILE A 49 19.47 2.37 -2.72
C ILE A 49 18.36 1.34 -2.45
N GLY A 50 18.61 0.06 -2.73
CA GLY A 50 17.66 -1.01 -2.46
C GLY A 50 17.33 -1.16 -0.97
N HIS A 51 18.32 -0.99 -0.09
CA HIS A 51 18.12 -1.00 1.36
C HIS A 51 17.32 0.21 1.84
N GLY A 52 17.65 1.41 1.35
CA GLY A 52 16.92 2.64 1.67
C GLY A 52 15.44 2.55 1.27
N LEU A 53 15.18 2.05 0.06
CA LEU A 53 13.81 1.83 -0.43
C LEU A 53 13.06 0.80 0.42
N ARG A 54 13.67 -0.34 0.73
CA ARG A 54 13.04 -1.33 1.64
C ARG A 54 12.71 -0.74 2.99
N LYS A 55 13.64 0.01 3.59
CA LYS A 55 13.44 0.68 4.89
C LYS A 55 12.29 1.68 4.83
N PHE A 56 12.15 2.42 3.74
CA PHE A 56 11.03 3.35 3.53
C PHE A 56 9.69 2.64 3.37
N MET A 57 9.65 1.51 2.66
CA MET A 57 8.40 0.79 2.36
C MET A 57 7.89 -0.06 3.53
N LEU A 58 8.79 -0.50 4.42
CA LEU A 58 8.49 -1.44 5.50
C LEU A 58 7.37 -0.95 6.47
N PRO A 59 7.36 0.31 6.95
CA PRO A 59 6.30 0.80 7.84
C PRO A 59 4.90 0.69 7.21
N PHE A 60 4.77 0.86 5.89
CA PHE A 60 3.49 0.72 5.19
C PHE A 60 2.98 -0.72 5.20
N GLN A 61 3.88 -1.71 5.09
CA GLN A 61 3.49 -3.11 5.22
C GLN A 61 3.01 -3.44 6.64
N PHE A 62 3.67 -2.88 7.66
CA PHE A 62 3.24 -3.08 9.05
C PHE A 62 1.91 -2.39 9.35
N ALA A 63 1.70 -1.17 8.85
CA ALA A 63 0.42 -0.48 8.96
C ALA A 63 -0.72 -1.28 8.32
N ILE A 64 -0.47 -1.93 7.18
CA ILE A 64 -1.43 -2.87 6.58
C ILE A 64 -1.74 -4.01 7.53
N ASN A 65 -0.71 -4.64 8.12
CA ASN A 65 -0.92 -5.76 9.02
C ASN A 65 -1.77 -5.37 10.24
N GLU A 66 -1.48 -4.21 10.86
CA GLU A 66 -2.27 -3.67 11.97
C GLU A 66 -3.75 -3.49 11.58
N ILE A 67 -4.02 -2.82 10.46
CA ILE A 67 -5.38 -2.59 9.98
C ILE A 67 -6.08 -3.90 9.59
N VAL A 68 -5.40 -4.81 8.91
CA VAL A 68 -5.96 -6.12 8.53
C VAL A 68 -6.32 -6.91 9.78
N THR A 69 -5.44 -7.00 10.77
CA THR A 69 -5.73 -7.70 12.03
C THR A 69 -6.95 -7.10 12.74
N LYS A 70 -7.07 -5.77 12.79
CA LYS A 70 -8.27 -5.11 13.36
C LYS A 70 -9.56 -5.48 12.61
N ILE A 71 -9.51 -5.53 11.27
CA ILE A 71 -10.66 -5.93 10.44
C ILE A 71 -10.99 -7.42 10.64
N GLU A 72 -9.99 -8.28 10.75
CA GLU A 72 -10.18 -9.72 11.01
C GLU A 72 -10.80 -9.97 12.38
N ILE A 73 -10.40 -9.22 13.42
CA ILE A 73 -11.03 -9.28 14.73
C ILE A 73 -12.51 -8.90 14.64
N LEU A 74 -12.83 -7.80 13.93
CA LEU A 74 -14.23 -7.40 13.72
C LEU A 74 -15.02 -8.47 12.94
N ARG A 75 -14.41 -9.07 11.90
CA ARG A 75 -15.00 -10.18 11.14
C ARG A 75 -15.38 -11.35 12.05
N ASP A 76 -14.44 -11.78 12.88
CA ASP A 76 -14.61 -12.95 13.73
C ASP A 76 -15.60 -12.68 14.87
N GLU A 77 -15.57 -11.46 15.44
CA GLU A 77 -16.57 -10.98 16.41
C GLU A 77 -17.99 -10.98 15.81
N PHE A 78 -18.16 -10.48 14.58
CA PHE A 78 -19.46 -10.49 13.92
C PHE A 78 -20.00 -11.89 13.70
N ALA A 79 -19.15 -12.82 13.26
CA ALA A 79 -19.52 -14.22 13.06
C ALA A 79 -19.94 -14.89 14.37
N TYR A 80 -19.33 -14.51 15.50
CA TYR A 80 -19.66 -15.04 16.82
C TYR A 80 -20.96 -14.44 17.40
N LEU A 81 -21.20 -13.14 17.21
CA LEU A 81 -22.29 -12.42 17.89
C LEU A 81 -23.60 -12.33 17.08
N ASN A 82 -23.55 -12.34 15.74
CA ASN A 82 -24.69 -11.93 14.90
C ASN A 82 -25.16 -13.02 13.92
N ASP A 83 -24.75 -14.28 14.09
CA ASP A 83 -25.04 -15.42 13.18
C ASP A 83 -24.71 -15.17 11.68
N TYR A 84 -23.97 -14.09 11.38
CA TYR A 84 -23.71 -13.64 10.02
C TYR A 84 -22.39 -12.86 9.97
N ASN A 85 -21.61 -13.12 8.92
CA ASN A 85 -20.34 -12.46 8.68
C ASN A 85 -20.50 -11.39 7.58
N PRO A 86 -20.36 -10.09 7.89
CA PRO A 86 -20.47 -9.00 6.92
C PRO A 86 -19.28 -8.87 5.96
N ILE A 87 -18.16 -9.56 6.22
CA ILE A 87 -16.92 -9.46 5.45
C ILE A 87 -16.67 -10.76 4.68
N GLU A 88 -16.69 -10.65 3.36
CA GLU A 88 -16.50 -11.77 2.43
C GLU A 88 -15.02 -11.96 2.08
N HIS A 89 -14.32 -10.85 1.83
CA HIS A 89 -12.92 -10.89 1.41
C HIS A 89 -12.15 -9.67 1.88
N ILE A 90 -10.91 -9.90 2.31
CA ILE A 90 -9.95 -8.85 2.66
C ILE A 90 -8.74 -9.05 1.74
N SER A 91 -8.33 -7.99 1.06
CA SER A 91 -7.08 -7.96 0.30
C SER A 91 -6.30 -6.72 0.66
N SER A 92 -4.98 -6.81 0.62
CA SER A 92 -4.12 -5.68 0.92
C SER A 92 -2.92 -5.66 -0.01
N ARG A 93 -2.33 -4.47 -0.17
CA ARG A 93 -1.11 -4.30 -0.96
C ARG A 93 -0.35 -3.08 -0.52
N VAL A 94 0.97 -3.18 -0.60
CA VAL A 94 1.84 -2.02 -0.67
C VAL A 94 2.07 -1.68 -2.14
N LYS A 95 2.00 -0.39 -2.48
CA LYS A 95 2.25 0.10 -3.83
C LYS A 95 3.67 -0.27 -4.27
N THR A 96 3.85 -0.74 -5.50
CA THR A 96 5.20 -1.06 -5.99
C THR A 96 6.03 0.23 -6.12
N PRO A 97 7.37 0.17 -5.98
CA PRO A 97 8.24 1.32 -6.14
C PRO A 97 8.04 2.04 -7.49
N GLU A 98 7.88 1.30 -8.58
CA GLU A 98 7.67 1.85 -9.91
C GLU A 98 6.35 2.64 -9.98
N SER A 99 5.28 2.06 -9.43
CA SER A 99 3.96 2.69 -9.37
C SER A 99 3.93 3.91 -8.45
N LEU A 100 4.71 3.87 -7.36
CA LEU A 100 4.90 4.98 -6.43
C LEU A 100 5.59 6.15 -7.12
N LEU A 101 6.76 5.90 -7.73
CA LEU A 101 7.53 6.91 -8.45
C LEU A 101 6.74 7.49 -9.63
N ALA A 102 6.05 6.66 -10.40
CA ALA A 102 5.19 7.13 -11.48
C ALA A 102 4.01 7.98 -10.98
N LYS A 103 3.49 7.72 -9.78
CA LYS A 103 2.46 8.56 -9.16
C LYS A 103 3.02 9.88 -8.63
N ALA A 104 4.21 9.84 -8.00
CA ALA A 104 4.91 11.02 -7.50
C ALA A 104 5.20 12.00 -8.65
N ARG A 105 5.80 11.52 -9.76
CA ARG A 105 6.08 12.35 -10.94
C ARG A 105 4.82 12.96 -11.56
N ARG A 106 3.74 12.17 -11.71
CA ARG A 106 2.46 12.68 -12.24
C ARG A 106 1.83 13.78 -11.39
N ARG A 107 2.20 13.85 -10.10
CA ARG A 107 1.69 14.84 -9.13
C ARG A 107 2.72 15.89 -8.76
N ASP A 108 3.87 15.92 -9.44
CA ASP A 108 4.98 16.82 -9.14
C ASP A 108 5.40 16.77 -7.65
N ILE A 109 5.45 15.55 -7.10
CA ILE A 109 5.88 15.30 -5.72
C ILE A 109 7.37 14.95 -5.72
N PRO A 110 8.19 15.66 -4.91
CA PRO A 110 9.59 15.31 -4.73
C PRO A 110 9.79 13.86 -4.30
N VAL A 111 10.81 13.21 -4.87
CA VAL A 111 11.13 11.80 -4.61
C VAL A 111 12.05 11.70 -3.40
N ASP A 112 11.53 12.11 -2.25
CA ASP A 112 12.15 11.92 -0.95
C ASP A 112 11.16 11.26 0.02
N PRO A 113 11.65 10.51 1.04
CA PRO A 113 10.79 9.76 1.95
C PRO A 113 9.68 10.59 2.63
N GLU A 114 9.99 11.82 3.03
CA GLU A 114 9.07 12.68 3.77
C GLU A 114 7.94 13.18 2.85
N SER A 115 8.30 13.72 1.68
CA SER A 115 7.34 14.19 0.68
C SER A 115 6.42 13.07 0.21
N LEU A 116 6.96 11.86 -0.02
CA LEU A 116 6.18 10.72 -0.46
C LEU A 116 5.19 10.27 0.63
N ALA A 117 5.65 10.07 1.87
CA ALA A 117 4.80 9.64 2.97
C ALA A 117 3.69 10.65 3.30
N ASN A 118 3.99 11.95 3.21
CA ASN A 118 3.03 13.00 3.56
C ASN A 118 2.01 13.26 2.45
N ARG A 119 2.40 13.18 1.17
CA ARG A 119 1.55 13.61 0.03
C ARG A 119 0.89 12.47 -0.75
N LEU A 120 1.25 11.22 -0.50
CA LEU A 120 0.64 10.06 -1.13
C LEU A 120 -0.11 9.22 -0.09
N ASP A 121 -1.44 9.23 -0.18
CA ASP A 121 -2.29 8.56 0.81
C ASP A 121 -2.50 7.04 0.53
N ASP A 122 -2.14 6.56 -0.67
CA ASP A 122 -2.38 5.18 -1.14
C ASP A 122 -1.09 4.35 -1.31
N ILE A 123 -0.08 4.60 -0.48
CA ILE A 123 1.14 3.76 -0.44
C ILE A 123 0.79 2.40 0.18
N ALA A 124 0.09 2.41 1.32
CA ALA A 124 -0.57 1.25 1.89
C ALA A 124 -2.05 1.26 1.51
N GLY A 125 -2.55 0.14 0.98
CA GLY A 125 -3.96 -0.01 0.63
C GLY A 125 -4.55 -1.29 1.17
N VAL A 126 -5.71 -1.19 1.80
CA VAL A 126 -6.54 -2.32 2.25
C VAL A 126 -7.88 -2.23 1.56
N ARG A 127 -8.34 -3.33 0.98
CA ARG A 127 -9.66 -3.45 0.38
C ARG A 127 -10.46 -4.50 1.13
N VAL A 128 -11.68 -4.13 1.49
CA VAL A 128 -12.64 -5.03 2.12
C VAL A 128 -13.88 -5.13 1.25
N THR A 129 -14.26 -6.36 0.93
CA THR A 129 -15.51 -6.68 0.24
C THR A 129 -16.52 -7.19 1.27
N CYS A 130 -17.64 -6.50 1.38
CA CYS A 130 -18.76 -6.82 2.23
C CYS A 130 -19.93 -7.37 1.41
N SER A 131 -20.87 -8.05 2.05
CA SER A 131 -22.02 -8.62 1.35
C SER A 131 -23.10 -7.56 1.08
N PHE A 132 -23.23 -6.54 1.95
CA PHE A 132 -24.24 -5.48 1.80
C PHE A 132 -23.67 -4.06 1.97
N ILE A 133 -24.42 -3.07 1.49
CA ILE A 133 -24.05 -1.64 1.60
C ILE A 133 -23.98 -1.21 3.07
N SER A 134 -24.95 -1.59 3.89
CA SER A 134 -24.98 -1.25 5.32
C SER A 134 -23.78 -1.81 6.07
N ASP A 135 -23.29 -2.97 5.65
CA ASP A 135 -22.10 -3.61 6.25
C ASP A 135 -20.82 -2.84 5.92
N ALA A 136 -20.73 -2.29 4.70
CA ALA A 136 -19.59 -1.46 4.32
C ALA A 136 -19.48 -0.20 5.20
N TYR A 137 -20.61 0.45 5.49
CA TYR A 137 -20.66 1.59 6.41
C TYR A 137 -20.34 1.17 7.85
N ARG A 138 -21.02 0.14 8.36
CA ARG A 138 -20.84 -0.35 9.74
C ARG A 138 -19.41 -0.76 10.01
N LEU A 139 -18.77 -1.50 9.10
CA LEU A 139 -17.37 -1.90 9.25
C LEU A 139 -16.46 -0.66 9.34
N THR A 140 -16.65 0.30 8.43
CA THR A 140 -15.83 1.50 8.38
C THR A 140 -15.98 2.31 9.66
N GLU A 141 -17.21 2.47 10.14
CA GLU A 141 -17.52 3.17 11.39
C GLU A 141 -16.83 2.50 12.60
N LEU A 142 -16.99 1.18 12.76
CA LEU A 142 -16.39 0.46 13.89
C LEU A 142 -14.87 0.49 13.88
N LEU A 143 -14.25 0.33 12.70
CA LEU A 143 -12.79 0.43 12.58
C LEU A 143 -12.31 1.83 12.92
N CYS A 144 -12.99 2.87 12.41
CA CYS A 144 -12.61 4.27 12.63
C CYS A 144 -12.94 4.77 14.04
N ALA A 145 -13.78 4.06 14.80
CA ALA A 145 -14.07 4.35 16.19
C ALA A 145 -13.00 3.82 17.16
N GLN A 146 -12.08 2.97 16.68
CA GLN A 146 -10.98 2.47 17.52
C GLN A 146 -10.04 3.62 17.93
N PRO A 147 -9.59 3.66 19.19
CA PRO A 147 -8.88 4.82 19.74
C PRO A 147 -7.52 5.10 19.07
N ASP A 148 -6.92 4.10 18.45
CA ASP A 148 -5.63 4.17 17.76
C ASP A 148 -5.75 4.29 16.23
N VAL A 149 -6.97 4.41 15.70
CA VAL A 149 -7.22 4.59 14.26
C VAL A 149 -7.78 6.00 14.03
N ARG A 150 -6.96 6.87 13.43
CA ARG A 150 -7.37 8.26 13.14
C ARG A 150 -7.87 8.38 11.71
N THR A 151 -9.11 8.83 11.54
CA THR A 151 -9.65 9.14 10.21
C THR A 151 -9.12 10.48 9.71
N LEU A 152 -8.48 10.50 8.54
CA LEU A 152 -7.96 11.72 7.91
C LEU A 152 -8.90 12.27 6.84
N GLN A 153 -9.51 11.38 6.04
CA GLN A 153 -10.40 11.77 4.95
C GLN A 153 -11.34 10.62 4.59
N THR A 154 -12.60 10.92 4.32
CA THR A 154 -13.56 9.96 3.74
C THR A 154 -14.12 10.51 2.44
N LYS A 155 -14.17 9.67 1.41
CA LYS A 155 -14.84 9.92 0.12
C LYS A 155 -15.88 8.83 -0.08
N ASP A 156 -17.14 9.20 0.04
CA ASP A 156 -18.26 8.28 -0.08
C ASP A 156 -18.74 8.21 -1.52
N TYR A 157 -18.10 7.34 -2.32
CA TYR A 157 -18.57 7.09 -3.69
C TYR A 157 -19.76 6.13 -3.74
N ILE A 158 -20.23 5.61 -2.61
CA ILE A 158 -21.49 4.84 -2.57
C ILE A 158 -22.65 5.84 -2.67
N ALA A 159 -22.64 6.89 -1.85
CA ALA A 159 -23.61 7.97 -1.89
C ALA A 159 -23.43 8.85 -3.14
N GLU A 160 -22.19 9.24 -3.44
CA GLU A 160 -21.84 10.14 -4.55
C GLU A 160 -20.94 9.42 -5.58
N PRO A 161 -21.51 8.56 -6.44
CA PRO A 161 -20.73 7.80 -7.42
C PRO A 161 -19.96 8.71 -8.37
N LYS A 162 -18.81 8.23 -8.85
CA LYS A 162 -18.06 8.95 -9.89
C LYS A 162 -18.84 8.96 -11.22
N PRO A 163 -18.50 9.86 -12.16
CA PRO A 163 -19.18 9.94 -13.46
C PRO A 163 -19.18 8.63 -14.27
N ASN A 164 -18.16 7.79 -14.11
CA ASN A 164 -18.07 6.47 -14.76
C ASN A 164 -18.92 5.38 -14.07
N GLY A 165 -19.69 5.71 -13.04
CA GLY A 165 -20.49 4.77 -12.26
C GLY A 165 -19.75 4.08 -11.11
N TYR A 166 -18.46 4.37 -10.91
CA TYR A 166 -17.67 3.78 -9.83
C TYR A 166 -18.28 4.09 -8.45
N ARG A 167 -18.40 3.05 -7.62
CA ARG A 167 -18.87 3.09 -6.23
C ARG A 167 -17.89 2.41 -5.27
N GLY A 168 -17.91 2.85 -4.02
CA GLY A 168 -17.12 2.31 -2.92
C GLY A 168 -16.79 3.38 -1.89
N LEU A 169 -16.62 2.98 -0.64
CA LEU A 169 -16.29 3.88 0.46
C LEU A 169 -14.77 3.95 0.61
N HIS A 170 -14.19 5.12 0.39
CA HIS A 170 -12.75 5.35 0.45
C HIS A 170 -12.40 6.19 1.66
N THR A 171 -11.72 5.58 2.64
CA THR A 171 -11.32 6.25 3.87
C THR A 171 -9.81 6.19 4.01
N ILE A 172 -9.16 7.34 4.14
CA ILE A 172 -7.76 7.44 4.54
C ILE A 172 -7.73 7.44 6.07
N VAL A 173 -7.15 6.39 6.63
CA VAL A 173 -6.89 6.25 8.06
C VAL A 173 -5.40 6.37 8.34
N GLU A 174 -5.06 6.72 9.57
CA GLU A 174 -3.70 6.72 10.09
C GLU A 174 -3.66 5.84 11.33
N THR A 175 -2.69 4.93 11.38
CA THR A 175 -2.47 4.00 12.50
C THR A 175 -1.02 4.10 12.97
N PRO A 176 -0.74 3.99 14.28
CA PRO A 176 0.63 3.94 14.77
C PRO A 176 1.28 2.60 14.42
N VAL A 177 2.52 2.65 13.93
CA VAL A 177 3.39 1.49 13.72
C VAL A 177 4.54 1.58 14.71
N ASN A 178 4.64 0.58 15.59
CA ASN A 178 5.68 0.51 16.61
C ASN A 178 6.92 -0.22 16.06
N LEU A 179 8.02 0.51 15.87
CA LEU A 179 9.31 -0.02 15.43
C LEU A 179 10.32 0.02 16.58
N SER A 180 11.45 -0.69 16.43
CA SER A 180 12.57 -0.61 17.38
C SER A 180 13.17 0.79 17.51
N THR A 181 12.88 1.70 16.57
CA THR A 181 13.37 3.08 16.54
C THR A 181 12.35 4.09 17.04
N GLY A 182 11.15 3.66 17.40
CA GLY A 182 10.06 4.51 17.84
C GLY A 182 8.74 4.20 17.14
N GLN A 183 7.72 4.99 17.47
CA GLN A 183 6.41 4.89 16.86
C GLN A 183 6.30 5.85 15.67
N LEU A 184 5.73 5.39 14.56
CA LEU A 184 5.48 6.19 13.37
C LEU A 184 3.99 6.15 13.03
N PRO A 185 3.32 7.30 12.86
CA PRO A 185 1.99 7.33 12.27
C PRO A 185 2.09 7.01 10.77
N VAL A 186 1.30 6.05 10.28
CA VAL A 186 1.34 5.63 8.88
C VAL A 186 -0.06 5.64 8.29
N LYS A 187 -0.20 6.26 7.12
CA LYS A 187 -1.45 6.34 6.37
C LYS A 187 -1.75 5.02 5.67
N VAL A 188 -3.01 4.60 5.70
CA VAL A 188 -3.56 3.47 4.96
C VAL A 188 -4.84 3.90 4.25
N GLU A 189 -4.92 3.68 2.95
CA GLU A 189 -6.16 3.84 2.19
C GLU A 189 -7.03 2.58 2.37
N LEU A 190 -8.14 2.72 3.09
CA LEU A 190 -9.17 1.71 3.22
C LEU A 190 -10.23 1.89 2.12
N GLN A 191 -10.47 0.84 1.34
CA GLN A 191 -11.50 0.80 0.32
C GLN A 191 -12.53 -0.28 0.67
N VAL A 192 -13.72 0.11 1.08
CA VAL A 192 -14.80 -0.84 1.41
C VAL A 192 -15.84 -0.84 0.31
N ARG A 193 -16.23 -2.04 -0.15
CA ARG A 193 -17.12 -2.25 -1.30
C ARG A 193 -18.07 -3.40 -1.05
N THR A 194 -19.18 -3.45 -1.78
CA THR A 194 -19.95 -4.70 -1.92
C THR A 194 -19.30 -5.64 -2.93
N ILE A 195 -19.77 -6.89 -3.00
CA ILE A 195 -19.39 -7.85 -4.04
C ILE A 195 -19.64 -7.28 -5.44
N ALA A 196 -20.81 -6.66 -5.68
CA ALA A 196 -21.16 -6.13 -6.99
C ALA A 196 -20.29 -4.93 -7.38
N MET A 197 -19.99 -4.04 -6.42
CA MET A 197 -19.07 -2.92 -6.62
C MET A 197 -17.65 -3.38 -6.95
N ASP A 198 -17.13 -4.39 -6.23
CA ASP A 198 -15.77 -4.89 -6.46
C ASP A 198 -15.66 -5.65 -7.79
N PHE A 199 -16.68 -6.42 -8.15
CA PHE A 199 -16.77 -7.08 -9.46
C PHE A 199 -16.70 -6.05 -10.59
N TRP A 200 -17.56 -5.03 -10.55
CA TRP A 200 -17.60 -3.98 -11.56
C TRP A 200 -16.27 -3.22 -11.66
N ALA A 201 -15.74 -2.77 -10.51
CA ALA A 201 -14.49 -2.01 -10.47
C ALA A 201 -13.28 -2.82 -10.96
N SER A 202 -13.26 -4.13 -10.70
CA SER A 202 -12.22 -5.03 -11.18
C SER A 202 -12.27 -5.22 -12.70
N LEU A 203 -13.46 -5.28 -13.29
CA LEU A 203 -13.63 -5.36 -14.75
C LEU A 203 -13.28 -4.04 -15.44
N GLU A 204 -13.77 -2.92 -14.92
CA GLU A 204 -13.46 -1.58 -15.45
C GLU A 204 -11.94 -1.37 -15.50
N HIS A 205 -11.24 -1.67 -14.40
CA HIS A 205 -9.79 -1.50 -14.33
C HIS A 205 -9.04 -2.39 -15.34
N LYS A 206 -9.49 -3.64 -15.55
CA LYS A 206 -8.89 -4.55 -16.54
C LYS A 206 -9.10 -4.04 -17.97
N ILE A 207 -10.28 -3.50 -18.28
CA ILE A 207 -10.59 -2.93 -19.59
C ILE A 207 -9.72 -1.69 -19.83
N TYR A 208 -9.68 -0.75 -18.88
CA TYR A 208 -8.85 0.45 -18.99
C TYR A 208 -7.37 0.12 -19.22
N TYR A 209 -6.84 -0.90 -18.56
CA TYR A 209 -5.46 -1.33 -18.74
C TYR A 209 -5.23 -1.97 -20.12
N LYS A 210 -6.15 -2.82 -20.59
CA LYS A 210 -6.03 -3.51 -21.89
C LYS A 210 -6.01 -2.54 -23.08
N TYR A 211 -6.75 -1.43 -22.99
CA TYR A 211 -6.85 -0.43 -24.05
C TYR A 211 -5.86 0.74 -23.90
N ASP A 212 -4.82 0.59 -23.08
CA ASP A 212 -3.85 1.66 -22.77
C ASP A 212 -4.53 3.00 -22.43
N ARG A 213 -5.64 2.93 -21.68
CA ARG A 213 -6.49 4.07 -21.28
C ARG A 213 -7.22 4.79 -22.42
N THR A 214 -7.22 4.24 -23.63
CA THR A 214 -8.01 4.71 -24.79
C THR A 214 -9.20 3.79 -25.05
N VAL A 215 -10.12 3.72 -24.08
CA VAL A 215 -11.32 2.88 -24.20
C VAL A 215 -12.34 3.55 -25.13
N PRO A 216 -12.91 2.83 -26.12
CA PRO A 216 -13.99 3.33 -26.96
C PRO A 216 -15.19 3.85 -26.14
N ALA A 217 -15.78 4.98 -26.57
CA ALA A 217 -16.87 5.65 -25.84
C ALA A 217 -18.07 4.72 -25.53
N HIS A 218 -18.51 3.93 -26.51
CA HIS A 218 -19.61 2.99 -26.32
C HIS A 218 -19.36 1.97 -25.19
N LEU A 219 -18.12 1.53 -24.99
CA LEU A 219 -17.78 0.61 -23.89
C LEU A 219 -17.80 1.33 -22.52
N LEU A 220 -17.44 2.62 -22.48
CA LEU A 220 -17.53 3.42 -21.26
C LEU A 220 -18.99 3.64 -20.86
N ASP A 221 -19.86 3.88 -21.83
CA ASP A 221 -21.29 4.02 -21.62
C ASP A 221 -21.90 2.70 -21.12
N GLU A 222 -21.56 1.57 -21.75
CA GLU A 222 -21.99 0.24 -21.31
C GLU A 222 -21.50 -0.09 -19.89
N LEU A 223 -20.24 0.24 -19.56
CA LEU A 223 -19.73 0.07 -18.20
C LEU A 223 -20.50 0.92 -17.20
N THR A 224 -20.82 2.17 -17.55
CA THR A 224 -21.60 3.05 -16.67
C THR A 224 -23.01 2.51 -16.43
N VAL A 225 -23.68 2.00 -17.48
CA VAL A 225 -24.98 1.32 -17.36
C VAL A 225 -24.88 0.08 -16.47
N ALA A 226 -23.86 -0.75 -16.67
CA ALA A 226 -23.62 -1.94 -15.86
C ALA A 226 -23.40 -1.60 -14.38
N ALA A 227 -22.73 -0.49 -14.08
CA ALA A 227 -22.54 0.00 -12.72
C ALA A 227 -23.89 0.36 -12.07
N GLY A 228 -24.78 1.01 -12.85
CA GLY A 228 -26.15 1.30 -12.43
C GLY A 228 -26.94 0.03 -12.11
N THR A 229 -26.87 -0.98 -12.98
CA THR A 229 -27.52 -2.28 -12.75
C THR A 229 -26.97 -2.99 -11.51
N ALA A 230 -25.66 -3.00 -11.31
CA ALA A 230 -25.01 -3.55 -10.12
C ALA A 230 -25.52 -2.88 -8.83
N ASN A 231 -25.67 -1.56 -8.84
CA ASN A 231 -26.22 -0.82 -7.71
C ASN A 231 -27.70 -1.18 -7.43
N VAL A 232 -28.53 -1.33 -8.46
CA VAL A 232 -29.92 -1.78 -8.26
C VAL A 232 -29.98 -3.17 -7.64
N LEU A 233 -29.08 -4.08 -8.05
CA LEU A 233 -28.96 -5.39 -7.45
C LEU A 233 -28.58 -5.30 -5.95
N ASP A 234 -27.54 -4.54 -5.61
CA ASP A 234 -27.13 -4.33 -4.22
C ASP A 234 -28.27 -3.79 -3.35
N GLN A 235 -29.00 -2.77 -3.85
CA GLN A 235 -30.13 -2.18 -3.13
C GLN A 235 -31.27 -3.18 -2.90
N ARG A 236 -31.58 -4.02 -3.90
CA ARG A 236 -32.60 -5.07 -3.76
C ARG A 236 -32.18 -6.13 -2.74
N MET A 237 -30.93 -6.57 -2.79
CA MET A 237 -30.42 -7.57 -1.84
C MET A 237 -30.41 -7.01 -0.41
N GLN A 238 -30.03 -5.74 -0.23
CA GLN A 238 -30.14 -5.06 1.06
C GLN A 238 -31.59 -4.99 1.56
N ALA A 239 -32.55 -4.67 0.69
CA ALA A 239 -33.97 -4.60 1.07
C ALA A 239 -34.51 -5.96 1.54
N ILE A 240 -34.19 -7.03 0.81
CA ILE A 240 -34.55 -8.41 1.17
C ILE A 240 -33.97 -8.78 2.54
N ARG A 241 -32.69 -8.46 2.78
CA ARG A 241 -32.06 -8.66 4.09
C ARG A 241 -32.81 -7.95 5.20
N ASN A 242 -33.13 -6.67 4.99
CA ASN A 242 -33.83 -5.87 6.01
C ASN A 242 -35.22 -6.45 6.33
N GLU A 243 -35.92 -6.98 5.34
CA GLU A 243 -37.21 -7.66 5.52
C GLU A 243 -37.07 -8.94 6.35
N ILE A 244 -36.11 -9.81 6.01
CA ILE A 244 -35.86 -11.07 6.75
C ILE A 244 -35.54 -10.78 8.22
N HIS A 245 -34.65 -9.82 8.51
CA HIS A 245 -34.26 -9.51 9.88
C HIS A 245 -35.31 -8.70 10.65
N GLY A 246 -36.11 -7.88 9.95
CA GLY A 246 -37.24 -7.18 10.54
C GLY A 246 -38.37 -8.11 10.98
N VAL A 247 -38.59 -9.23 10.27
CA VAL A 247 -39.60 -10.25 10.60
C VAL A 247 -39.18 -11.12 11.80
N THR A 248 -37.89 -11.26 12.09
CA THR A 248 -37.39 -12.05 13.23
C THR A 248 -37.41 -11.34 14.59
N GLY A 249 -37.77 -10.05 14.64
CA GLY A 249 -37.83 -9.26 15.89
C GLY A 249 -39.14 -9.37 16.69
N GLU A 250 -40.12 -10.17 16.25
CA GLU A 250 -41.44 -10.32 16.88
C GLU A 250 -41.69 -11.71 17.51
N ARG A 251 -40.68 -12.39 18.06
CA ARG A 251 -40.89 -13.65 18.80
C ARG A 251 -40.19 -13.68 20.15
#